data_AF-A0A2N2ATK4-F1
#
_entry.id   AF-A0A2N2ATK4-F1
#
_cell.length_a   1.000
_cell.length_b   1.000
_cell.length_c   1.000
_cell.angle_alpha   90.00
_cell.angle_beta   90.00
_cell.angle_gamma   90.00
#
_symmetry.space_group_name_H-M   'P 1'
#
loop_
_entity.id
_entity.type
_entity.pdbx_description
1 polymer ?
#
loop_
_entity_poly.entity_id
_entity_poly.type
_entity_poly.pdbx_seq_one_letter_code
_entity_poly.pdbx_strand_id
1 'polypeptide(L)'
;MVINVQNIELKKGSVLGIEIDYPKTKFLSITVSNIGYVMCGILDVKILDALHLERRIIAAKIPGASNLMDLLSLQITEVTETAAKIGIKVGMTGEEAINGMLDAKIPK
;
A
#
# COMPACT_ATOMS: atom_id res chain seq x y z
N MET A 1 20.78 0.10 11.39
CA MET A 1 19.61 0.32 10.53
C MET A 1 19.55 -0.85 9.57
N VAL A 2 18.48 -1.64 9.61
CA VAL A 2 18.29 -2.80 8.75
C VAL A 2 17.15 -2.48 7.79
N ILE A 3 17.36 -2.84 6.53
CA ILE A 3 16.35 -2.75 5.48
C ILE A 3 16.12 -4.18 5.01
N ASN A 4 14.89 -4.66 5.08
CA ASN A 4 14.47 -5.93 4.51
C ASN A 4 13.61 -5.68 3.28
N VAL A 5 13.94 -6.37 2.19
CA VAL A 5 13.21 -6.30 0.93
C VAL A 5 12.95 -7.73 0.49
N GLN A 6 11.69 -8.09 0.29
CA GLN A 6 11.30 -9.45 -0.07
C GLN A 6 10.17 -9.47 -1.09
N ASN A 7 10.20 -10.42 -2.01
CA ASN A 7 9.05 -10.72 -2.85
C ASN A 7 8.01 -11.47 -2.00
N ILE A 8 6.74 -11.06 -2.16
CA ILE A 8 5.58 -11.70 -1.55
C ILE A 8 4.75 -12.26 -2.71
N GLU A 9 4.62 -13.58 -2.75
CA GLU A 9 3.80 -14.26 -3.74
C GLU A 9 2.34 -14.29 -3.28
N LEU A 10 1.47 -13.62 -4.04
CA LEU A 10 0.02 -13.66 -3.86
C LEU A 10 -0.60 -14.46 -5.00
N LYS A 11 -1.85 -14.90 -4.82
CA LYS A 11 -2.57 -15.69 -5.83
C LYS A 11 -2.65 -15.02 -7.21
N LYS A 12 -2.63 -13.68 -7.24
CA LYS A 12 -2.79 -12.87 -8.47
C LYS A 12 -1.49 -12.32 -9.04
N GLY A 13 -0.36 -12.53 -8.36
CA GLY A 13 0.93 -12.03 -8.80
C GLY A 13 1.91 -11.82 -7.65
N SER A 14 3.14 -11.45 -8.03
CA SER A 14 4.21 -11.14 -7.08
C SER A 14 4.24 -9.63 -6.79
N VAL A 15 4.45 -9.28 -5.53
CA VAL A 15 4.57 -7.89 -5.04
C VAL A 15 5.82 -7.74 -4.19
N LEU A 16 6.30 -6.51 -4.01
CA LEU A 16 7.53 -6.26 -3.25
C LEU A 16 7.18 -5.70 -1.87
N GLY A 17 7.57 -6.42 -0.81
CA GLY A 17 7.49 -5.95 0.57
C GLY A 17 8.79 -5.26 0.98
N ILE A 18 8.66 -4.12 1.65
CA ILE A 18 9.76 -3.30 2.16
C ILE A 18 9.52 -3.04 3.64
N GLU A 19 10.52 -3.36 4.46
CA GLU A 19 10.53 -3.11 5.90
C GLU A 19 11.83 -2.39 6.29
N ILE A 20 11.71 -1.32 7.08
CA ILE A 20 12.85 -0.58 7.62
C ILE A 20 12.70 -0.45 9.12
N ASP A 21 13.71 -0.91 9.86
CA ASP A 21 13.78 -0.74 11.30
C ASP A 21 14.26 0.67 11.66
N TYR A 22 13.33 1.50 12.13
CA TYR A 22 13.62 2.81 12.69
C TYR A 22 13.79 2.74 14.22
N PRO A 23 14.40 3.76 14.85
CA PRO A 23 14.39 3.86 16.30
C PRO A 23 12.96 3.85 16.83
N LYS A 24 12.60 2.81 17.61
CA LYS A 24 11.30 2.64 18.28
C LYS A 24 10.09 2.42 17.36
N THR A 25 10.28 2.23 16.06
CA THR A 25 9.17 2.01 15.11
C THR A 25 9.67 1.32 13.84
N LYS A 26 8.76 0.95 12.95
CA LYS A 26 9.06 0.37 11.65
C LYS A 26 8.34 1.11 10.53
N PHE A 27 9.01 1.24 9.39
CA PHE A 27 8.35 1.55 8.13
C PHE A 27 8.03 0.24 7.43
N LEU A 28 6.79 0.11 6.95
CA LEU A 28 6.31 -1.07 6.25
C LEU A 28 5.55 -0.60 5.01
N SER A 29 5.88 -1.19 3.86
CA SER A 29 5.18 -0.94 2.61
C SER A 29 5.14 -2.21 1.76
N ILE A 30 4.03 -2.43 1.07
CA ILE A 30 3.93 -3.44 0.01
C ILE A 30 3.58 -2.71 -1.28
N THR A 31 4.43 -2.85 -2.29
CA THR A 31 4.27 -2.17 -3.59
C THR A 31 3.88 -3.14 -4.69
N VAL A 32 2.91 -2.70 -5.49
CA VAL A 32 2.49 -3.33 -6.75
C VAL A 32 3.15 -2.54 -7.88
N SER A 33 4.10 -3.19 -8.56
CA SER A 33 4.98 -2.57 -9.55
C SER A 33 4.22 -1.74 -10.60
N ASN A 34 4.59 -0.45 -10.72
CA ASN A 34 4.00 0.53 -11.63
C ASN A 34 2.52 0.85 -11.40
N ILE A 35 1.93 0.43 -10.27
CA ILE A 35 0.51 0.63 -9.99
C ILE A 35 0.33 1.48 -8.73
N GLY A 36 0.79 0.99 -7.59
CA GLY A 36 0.48 1.60 -6.30
C GLY A 36 1.09 0.85 -5.13
N TYR A 37 0.73 1.23 -3.92
CA TYR A 37 1.26 0.60 -2.71
C TYR A 37 0.29 0.70 -1.53
N VAL A 38 0.43 -0.21 -0.58
CA VAL A 38 -0.17 -0.10 0.76
C VAL A 38 0.94 0.13 1.77
N MET A 39 0.72 1.01 2.74
CA MET A 39 1.74 1.43 3.69
C MET A 39 1.17 1.56 5.11
N CYS A 40 2.05 1.41 6.10
CA CYS A 40 1.71 1.64 7.50
C CYS A 40 1.28 3.08 7.79
N GLY A 41 0.89 3.35 9.05
CA GLY A 41 0.25 4.59 9.48
C GLY A 41 1.03 5.91 9.28
N ILE A 42 2.30 5.86 8.87
CA ILE A 42 3.11 7.05 8.54
C ILE A 42 2.65 7.71 7.22
N LEU A 43 1.90 6.97 6.38
CA LEU A 43 1.37 7.51 5.13
C LEU A 43 0.36 8.64 5.40
N ASP A 44 0.61 9.80 4.80
CA ASP A 44 -0.32 10.92 4.78
C ASP A 44 -1.01 11.00 3.41
N VAL A 45 -2.21 10.44 3.34
CA VAL A 45 -3.02 10.37 2.11
C VAL A 45 -3.44 11.77 1.65
N LYS A 46 -3.72 12.69 2.58
CA LYS A 46 -4.15 14.06 2.24
C LYS A 46 -3.04 14.82 1.54
N ILE A 47 -1.79 14.63 1.98
CA ILE A 47 -0.64 15.24 1.29
C ILE A 47 -0.50 14.69 -0.13
N LEU A 48 -0.71 13.38 -0.35
CA LEU A 48 -0.63 12.79 -1.69
C LEU A 48 -1.73 13.31 -2.63
N ASP A 49 -2.92 13.56 -2.11
CA ASP A 49 -4.04 14.13 -2.89
C ASP A 49 -3.99 15.66 -2.97
N ALA A 50 -3.16 16.35 -2.19
CA ALA A 50 -3.01 17.81 -2.27
C ALA A 50 -1.83 18.23 -3.15
N LEU A 51 -0.72 17.49 -3.10
CA LEU A 51 0.52 17.81 -3.79
C LEU A 51 0.66 16.98 -5.06
N HIS A 52 1.00 17.65 -6.17
CA HIS A 52 1.31 16.98 -7.44
C HIS A 52 0.21 16.03 -7.92
N LEU A 53 -1.03 16.54 -7.98
CA LEU A 53 -2.23 15.83 -8.42
C LEU A 53 -2.06 15.08 -9.74
N GLU A 54 -1.20 15.57 -10.64
CA GLU A 54 -0.87 14.94 -11.92
C GLU A 54 -0.30 13.52 -11.77
N ARG A 55 0.30 13.22 -10.61
CA ARG A 55 0.89 11.90 -10.31
C ARG A 55 -0.15 10.81 -10.14
N ARG A 56 -1.40 11.15 -9.76
CA ARG A 56 -2.51 10.21 -9.58
C ARG A 56 -2.09 8.96 -8.79
N ILE A 57 -1.49 9.18 -7.62
CA ILE A 57 -0.91 8.11 -6.81
C ILE A 57 -2.02 7.18 -6.30
N ILE A 58 -1.86 5.87 -6.49
CA ILE A 58 -2.72 4.85 -5.90
C ILE A 58 -2.06 4.38 -4.60
N ALA A 59 -2.61 4.78 -3.46
CA ALA A 59 -2.10 4.36 -2.17
C ALA A 59 -3.22 4.11 -1.15
N ALA A 60 -2.95 3.18 -0.22
CA ALA A 60 -3.83 2.90 0.92
C ALA A 60 -3.04 2.83 2.23
N LYS A 61 -3.65 3.35 3.30
CA LYS A 61 -3.06 3.45 4.64
C LYS A 61 -3.64 2.42 5.60
N ILE A 62 -2.75 1.65 6.22
CA ILE A 62 -3.09 0.58 7.16
C ILE A 62 -2.32 0.83 8.48
N PRO A 63 -2.89 1.56 9.44
CA PRO A 63 -2.26 1.82 10.72
C PRO A 63 -2.24 0.56 11.59
N GLY A 64 -1.29 0.50 12.54
CA GLY A 64 -1.19 -0.60 13.51
C GLY A 64 -0.43 -1.84 13.01
N ALA A 65 -0.02 -1.89 11.74
CA ALA A 65 0.83 -2.96 11.22
C ALA A 65 2.23 -2.91 11.86
N SER A 66 2.69 -4.07 12.36
CA SER A 66 4.02 -4.27 12.96
C SER A 66 4.94 -5.13 12.08
N ASN A 67 4.39 -5.78 11.05
CA ASN A 67 5.12 -6.55 10.04
C ASN A 67 4.36 -6.54 8.70
N LEU A 68 4.96 -7.10 7.64
CA LEU A 68 4.36 -7.15 6.30
C LEU A 68 3.08 -8.00 6.22
N MET A 69 2.92 -9.05 7.04
CA MET A 69 1.69 -9.86 7.08
C MET A 69 0.52 -9.08 7.71
N ASP A 70 0.82 -8.20 8.66
CA ASP A 70 -0.19 -7.29 9.21
C ASP A 70 -0.71 -6.34 8.12
N LEU A 71 0.16 -5.84 7.24
CA LEU A 71 -0.28 -5.02 6.10
C LEU A 71 -1.24 -5.77 5.17
N LEU A 72 -1.10 -7.09 5.02
CA LEU A 72 -2.01 -7.89 4.19
C LEU A 72 -3.36 -8.12 4.87
N SER A 73 -3.36 -8.31 6.19
CA SER A 73 -4.54 -8.78 6.95
C SER A 73 -5.36 -7.66 7.58
N LEU A 74 -4.74 -6.54 7.96
CA LEU A 74 -5.43 -5.41 8.58
C LEU A 74 -6.21 -4.57 7.57
N GLN A 75 -7.16 -3.80 8.10
CA GLN A 75 -8.06 -2.98 7.30
C GLN A 75 -7.48 -1.61 6.97
N ILE A 76 -7.80 -1.15 5.77
CA ILE A 76 -7.47 0.18 5.29
C ILE A 76 -8.32 1.22 6.00
N THR A 77 -7.68 2.32 6.41
CA THR A 77 -8.33 3.46 7.07
C THR A 77 -8.45 4.69 6.17
N GLU A 78 -7.51 4.87 5.24
CA GLU A 78 -7.49 5.99 4.29
C GLU A 78 -7.00 5.49 2.93
N VAL A 79 -7.55 6.04 1.84
CA VAL A 79 -7.18 5.73 0.45
C VAL A 79 -7.07 7.02 -0.32
N THR A 80 -6.15 7.09 -1.29
CA THR A 80 -6.10 8.23 -2.21
C THR A 80 -7.35 8.29 -3.09
N GLU A 81 -7.69 9.47 -3.58
CA GLU A 81 -8.82 9.63 -4.51
C GLU A 81 -8.66 8.75 -5.76
N THR A 82 -7.42 8.58 -6.24
CA THR A 82 -7.14 7.73 -7.40
C THR A 82 -7.37 6.25 -7.08
N ALA A 83 -6.98 5.79 -5.89
CA ALA A 83 -7.26 4.43 -5.43
C ALA A 83 -8.78 4.18 -5.31
N ALA A 84 -9.53 5.15 -4.78
CA ALA A 84 -10.98 5.07 -4.69
C ALA A 84 -11.67 4.93 -6.07
N LYS A 85 -11.18 5.63 -7.10
CA LYS A 85 -11.70 5.57 -8.47
C LYS A 85 -11.56 4.20 -9.12
N ILE A 86 -10.56 3.41 -8.72
CA ILE A 86 -10.37 2.02 -9.20
C ILE A 86 -11.02 0.97 -8.28
N GLY A 87 -11.80 1.41 -7.29
CA GLY A 87 -12.61 0.54 -6.44
C GLY A 87 -11.98 0.13 -5.11
N ILE A 88 -10.81 0.64 -4.75
CA ILE A 88 -10.17 0.39 -3.45
C ILE A 88 -10.84 1.28 -2.39
N LYS A 89 -11.29 0.69 -1.28
CA LYS A 89 -12.12 1.39 -0.29
C LYS A 89 -11.61 1.18 1.13
N VAL A 90 -11.92 2.15 2.00
CA VAL A 90 -11.78 2.02 3.45
C VAL A 90 -12.54 0.78 3.93
N GLY A 91 -11.95 0.03 4.86
CA GLY A 91 -12.49 -1.23 5.39
C GLY A 91 -12.08 -2.48 4.61
N MET A 92 -11.56 -2.36 3.39
CA MET A 92 -10.93 -3.50 2.70
C MET A 92 -9.65 -3.93 3.42
N THR A 93 -9.31 -5.21 3.34
CA THR A 93 -7.98 -5.69 3.78
C THR A 93 -6.90 -5.21 2.82
N GLY A 94 -5.65 -5.15 3.28
CA GLY A 94 -4.55 -4.84 2.38
C GLY A 94 -4.40 -5.84 1.24
N GLU A 95 -4.66 -7.13 1.50
CA GLU A 95 -4.67 -8.18 0.46
C GLU A 95 -5.76 -7.92 -0.59
N GLU A 96 -6.98 -7.53 -0.19
CA GLU A 96 -8.05 -7.17 -1.12
C GLU A 96 -7.66 -5.98 -2.01
N ALA A 97 -7.06 -4.94 -1.42
CA ALA A 97 -6.61 -3.78 -2.17
C ALA A 97 -5.48 -4.09 -3.13
N ILE A 98 -4.47 -4.87 -2.71
CA ILE A 98 -3.37 -5.31 -3.57
C ILE A 98 -3.90 -6.16 -4.73
N ASN A 99 -4.83 -7.07 -4.46
CA ASN A 99 -5.48 -7.87 -5.50
C ASN A 99 -6.27 -6.99 -6.47
N GLY A 100 -6.96 -5.95 -5.99
CA GLY A 100 -7.61 -4.95 -6.84
C GLY A 100 -6.63 -4.17 -7.71
N MET A 101 -5.47 -3.80 -7.17
CA MET A 101 -4.38 -3.17 -7.93
C MET A 101 -3.83 -4.10 -9.02
N LEU A 102 -3.61 -5.38 -8.72
CA LEU A 102 -3.10 -6.37 -9.68
C LEU A 102 -4.10 -6.65 -10.81
N ASP A 103 -5.41 -6.64 -10.53
CA ASP A 103 -6.46 -6.85 -11.53
C ASP A 103 -6.70 -5.62 -12.41
N ALA A 104 -6.45 -4.42 -11.87
CA ALA A 104 -6.70 -3.20 -12.58
C ALA A 104 -5.80 -3.16 -13.83
N LYS A 105 -6.42 -3.22 -15.01
CA LYS A 105 -5.79 -2.96 -16.31
C LYS A 105 -5.43 -1.49 -16.41
N ILE A 106 -4.49 -1.04 -15.59
CA ILE A 106 -4.04 0.35 -15.57
C ILE A 106 -3.09 0.49 -16.77
N PRO A 107 -3.39 1.37 -17.73
CA PRO A 107 -2.49 1.62 -18.84
C PRO A 107 -1.17 2.16 -18.28
N LYS A 108 -0.05 1.54 -18.72
CA LYS A 108 1.31 2.02 -18.47
C LYS A 108 1.51 3.44 -19.00
#